data_AF-A0A7R9SW17-F1
#
_entry.id   AF-A0A7R9SW17-F1
#
_cell.length_a   1.000
_cell.length_b   1.000
_cell.length_c   1.000
_cell.angle_alpha   90.00
_cell.angle_beta   90.00
_cell.angle_gamma   90.00
#
_symmetry.space_group_name_H-M   'P 1'
#
loop_
_entity.id
_entity.type
_entity.pdbx_description
1 polymer ?
#
loop_
_entity_poly.entity_id
_entity_poly.type
_entity_poly.pdbx_seq_one_letter_code
_entity_poly.pdbx_strand_id
1 'polypeptide(L)'
;VFSRRGYNIQSLAVGPSESLGVSRITTVVPGTQETIRKLISQLNRMVDTLDIQNLTGRPFVERELMLVKVRCDPRHRGEVLDLANIFRSKVVDVSQNTMTIEVTGDNEKLAAFQDLLKPSLLEVARTGCLALFRESRVDTKLLEVVQSYDDI
;
A
#
# COMPACT_ATOMS: atom_id res chain seq x y z
N VAL A 1 -4.99 -20.52 5.63
CA VAL A 1 -6.42 -20.18 5.35
C VAL A 1 -6.58 -19.61 3.95
N PHE A 2 -5.87 -18.54 3.60
CA PHE A 2 -6.00 -17.86 2.30
C PHE A 2 -5.68 -18.74 1.08
N SER A 3 -4.50 -19.36 1.02
CA SER A 3 -4.05 -20.17 -0.13
C SER A 3 -4.87 -21.44 -0.36
N ARG A 4 -5.18 -22.19 0.70
CA ARG A 4 -5.92 -23.46 0.63
C ARG A 4 -7.37 -23.32 0.14
N ARG A 5 -7.94 -22.11 0.14
CA ARG A 5 -9.33 -21.86 -0.25
C ARG A 5 -9.47 -20.90 -1.44
N GLY A 6 -8.36 -20.57 -2.10
CA GLY A 6 -8.38 -19.74 -3.31
C GLY A 6 -8.78 -18.29 -3.07
N TYR A 7 -8.59 -17.75 -1.86
CA TYR A 7 -8.76 -16.31 -1.66
C TYR A 7 -7.63 -15.57 -2.36
N ASN A 8 -7.97 -14.71 -3.30
CA ASN A 8 -6.99 -13.86 -3.96
C ASN A 8 -6.50 -12.80 -2.97
N ILE A 9 -5.19 -12.77 -2.69
CA ILE A 9 -4.59 -11.77 -1.82
C ILE A 9 -3.99 -10.70 -2.74
N GLN A 10 -4.55 -9.50 -2.71
CA GLN A 10 -3.99 -8.37 -3.45
C GLN A 10 -2.80 -7.76 -2.70
N SER A 11 -2.86 -7.75 -1.37
CA SER A 11 -1.78 -7.27 -0.52
C SER A 11 -1.79 -8.00 0.83
N LEU A 12 -0.59 -8.22 1.37
CA LEU A 12 -0.37 -8.74 2.72
C LEU A 12 0.84 -8.03 3.32
N ALA A 13 0.66 -7.40 4.46
CA ALA A 13 1.72 -6.85 5.27
C ALA A 13 1.67 -7.49 6.66
N VAL A 14 2.85 -7.77 7.21
CA VAL A 14 3.00 -8.38 8.54
C VAL A 14 4.12 -7.68 9.28
N GLY A 15 3.92 -7.43 10.57
CA GLY A 15 4.96 -6.88 11.43
C GLY A 15 4.58 -6.97 12.90
N PRO A 16 5.53 -6.74 13.83
CA PRO A 16 5.23 -6.64 15.24
C PRO A 16 4.24 -5.50 15.50
N SER A 17 3.37 -5.67 16.49
CA SER A 17 2.51 -4.59 16.99
C SER A 17 3.19 -3.83 18.14
N GLU A 18 2.46 -2.88 18.72
CA GLU A 18 2.82 -2.18 19.94
C GLU A 18 2.97 -3.08 21.18
N SER A 19 2.39 -4.29 21.13
CA SER A 19 2.42 -5.25 22.23
C SER A 19 3.44 -6.35 21.96
N LEU A 20 4.32 -6.61 22.93
CA LEU A 20 5.34 -7.64 22.82
C LEU A 20 4.72 -9.02 22.57
N GLY A 21 5.25 -9.75 21.58
CA GLY A 21 4.76 -11.07 21.19
C GLY A 21 3.50 -11.05 20.31
N VAL A 22 2.96 -9.88 19.99
CA VAL A 22 1.81 -9.73 19.10
C VAL A 22 2.28 -9.20 17.74
N SER A 23 1.76 -9.80 16.67
CA SER A 23 1.97 -9.32 15.31
C SER A 23 0.67 -8.76 14.74
N ARG A 24 0.76 -7.69 13.96
CA ARG A 24 -0.34 -7.14 13.19
C ARG A 24 -0.23 -7.60 11.74
N ILE A 25 -1.33 -8.13 11.22
CA ILE A 25 -1.44 -8.55 9.83
C ILE A 25 -2.47 -7.65 9.15
N THR A 26 -2.09 -7.00 8.07
CA THR A 26 -3.01 -6.24 7.22
C THR A 26 -3.10 -6.94 5.87
N THR A 27 -4.32 -7.22 5.42
CA THR A 27 -4.54 -7.89 4.13
C THR A 27 -5.64 -7.22 3.34
N VAL A 28 -5.43 -7.11 2.03
CA VAL A 28 -6.43 -6.66 1.07
C VAL A 28 -6.86 -7.87 0.25
N VAL A 29 -8.13 -8.24 0.41
CA VAL A 29 -8.73 -9.41 -0.24
C VAL A 29 -9.95 -8.95 -1.02
N PRO A 30 -9.91 -8.91 -2.37
CA PRO A 30 -11.11 -8.65 -3.16
C PRO A 30 -12.12 -9.79 -2.98
N GLY A 31 -13.39 -9.44 -2.78
CA GLY A 31 -14.46 -10.42 -2.64
C GLY A 31 -15.80 -9.80 -2.27
N THR A 32 -16.86 -10.63 -2.30
CA THR A 32 -18.20 -10.21 -1.88
C THR A 32 -18.32 -10.17 -0.36
N GLN A 33 -19.30 -9.42 0.15
CA GLN A 33 -19.58 -9.34 1.60
C GLN A 33 -19.81 -10.71 2.25
N GLU A 34 -20.35 -11.68 1.51
CA GLU A 34 -20.55 -13.05 2.01
C GLU A 34 -19.21 -13.79 2.11
N THR A 35 -18.38 -13.72 1.08
CA THR A 35 -17.06 -14.35 1.02
C THR A 35 -16.14 -13.80 2.11
N ILE A 36 -16.16 -12.49 2.35
CA ILE A 36 -15.39 -11.83 3.42
C ILE A 36 -15.91 -12.22 4.81
N ARG A 37 -17.23 -12.29 5.02
CA ARG A 37 -17.82 -12.77 6.28
C ARG A 37 -17.37 -14.20 6.61
N LYS A 38 -17.39 -15.10 5.62
CA LYS A 38 -16.90 -16.48 5.76
C LYS A 38 -15.40 -16.52 6.11
N LEU A 39 -14.60 -15.67 5.48
CA LEU A 39 -13.17 -15.56 5.76
C LEU A 39 -12.90 -15.10 7.20
N ILE A 40 -13.56 -14.02 7.65
CA ILE A 40 -13.44 -13.51 9.02
C ILE A 40 -13.85 -14.59 10.03
N SER A 41 -14.96 -15.28 9.80
CA SER A 41 -15.42 -16.37 10.67
C SER A 41 -14.40 -17.50 10.79
N GLN A 42 -13.68 -17.84 9.71
CA GLN A 42 -12.63 -18.86 9.75
C GLN A 42 -11.41 -18.40 10.51
N LEU A 43 -10.97 -17.16 10.28
CA LEU A 43 -9.81 -16.60 10.97
C LEU A 43 -10.09 -16.49 12.49
N ASN A 44 -11.31 -16.12 12.89
CA ASN A 44 -11.72 -16.07 14.30
C ASN A 44 -11.72 -17.42 15.02
N ARG A 45 -11.67 -18.54 14.29
CA ARG A 45 -11.58 -19.89 14.88
C ARG A 45 -10.14 -20.37 15.06
N MET A 46 -9.15 -19.59 14.63
CA MET A 46 -7.75 -19.93 14.81
C MET A 46 -7.30 -19.56 16.23
N VAL A 47 -6.60 -20.48 16.89
CA VAL A 47 -6.13 -20.30 18.27
C VAL A 47 -5.23 -19.08 18.42
N ASP A 48 -4.40 -18.80 17.41
CA ASP A 48 -3.40 -17.72 17.45
C ASP A 48 -3.95 -16.36 17.00
N THR A 49 -5.27 -16.24 16.80
CA THR A 49 -5.90 -14.97 16.39
C THR A 49 -6.50 -14.28 17.59
N LEU A 50 -5.94 -13.11 17.95
CA LEU A 50 -6.39 -12.31 19.08
C LEU A 50 -7.60 -11.44 18.73
N ASP A 51 -7.57 -10.78 17.58
CA ASP A 51 -8.65 -9.91 17.11
C ASP A 51 -8.65 -9.82 15.58
N ILE A 52 -9.83 -9.57 14.99
CA ILE A 52 -9.99 -9.35 13.56
C ILE A 52 -10.88 -8.14 13.33
N GLN A 53 -10.33 -7.18 12.60
CA GLN A 53 -11.02 -5.95 12.27
C GLN A 53 -11.24 -5.88 10.76
N ASN A 54 -12.49 -5.72 10.34
CA ASN A 54 -12.82 -5.37 8.97
C ASN A 54 -12.81 -3.84 8.82
N LEU A 55 -11.86 -3.31 8.03
CA LEU A 55 -11.72 -1.88 7.79
C LEU A 55 -12.68 -1.36 6.70
N THR A 56 -13.28 -2.23 5.89
CA THR A 56 -14.17 -1.84 4.79
C THR A 56 -15.36 -1.01 5.30
N GLY A 57 -15.62 0.13 4.66
CA GLY A 57 -16.74 1.02 4.99
C GLY A 57 -16.55 1.86 6.26
N ARG A 58 -15.35 1.89 6.83
CA ARG A 58 -15.00 2.76 7.96
C ARG A 58 -13.83 3.68 7.58
N PRO A 59 -13.73 4.89 8.14
CA PRO A 59 -12.57 5.75 7.92
C PRO A 59 -11.28 5.10 8.44
N PHE A 60 -10.27 4.97 7.58
CA PHE A 60 -8.93 4.48 7.93
C PHE A 60 -7.84 5.30 7.24
N VAL A 61 -6.61 5.20 7.75
CA VAL A 61 -5.40 5.63 7.02
C VAL A 61 -4.75 4.38 6.46
N GLU A 62 -4.35 4.45 5.19
CA GLU A 62 -3.49 3.45 4.57
C GLU A 62 -2.19 4.06 4.08
N ARG A 63 -1.11 3.29 4.18
CA ARG A 63 0.19 3.60 3.59
C ARG A 63 0.89 2.32 3.14
N GLU A 64 1.63 2.45 2.06
CA GLU A 64 2.51 1.43 1.54
C GLU A 64 3.83 2.07 1.14
N LEU A 65 4.93 1.36 1.37
CA LEU A 65 6.27 1.73 0.92
C LEU A 65 6.66 0.86 -0.26
N MET A 66 7.23 1.49 -1.28
CA MET A 66 7.75 0.82 -2.46
C MET A 66 9.17 1.31 -2.75
N LEU A 67 10.08 0.36 -2.93
CA LEU A 67 11.39 0.58 -3.52
C LEU A 67 11.31 0.26 -5.01
N VAL A 68 11.77 1.19 -5.83
CA VAL A 68 11.78 1.07 -7.28
C VAL A 68 13.19 1.28 -7.79
N LYS A 69 13.74 0.28 -8.46
CA LYS A 69 15.02 0.37 -9.17
C LYS A 69 14.76 0.63 -10.64
N VAL A 70 15.40 1.64 -11.18
CA VAL A 70 15.31 2.03 -12.59
C VAL A 70 16.68 2.08 -13.24
N ARG A 71 16.72 1.75 -14.52
CA ARG A 71 17.85 2.06 -15.41
C ARG A 71 17.87 3.56 -15.64
N CYS A 72 19.00 4.19 -15.34
CA CYS A 72 19.16 5.62 -15.49
C CYS A 72 20.60 5.96 -15.84
N ASP A 73 20.85 6.23 -17.11
CA ASP A 73 22.13 6.75 -17.58
C ASP A 73 22.29 8.21 -17.14
N PRO A 74 23.53 8.73 -17.03
CA PRO A 74 23.79 10.11 -16.56
C PRO A 74 22.98 11.20 -17.28
N ARG A 75 22.61 10.98 -18.54
CA ARG A 75 21.80 11.93 -19.34
C ARG A 75 20.35 12.04 -18.89
N HIS A 76 19.76 10.97 -18.35
CA HIS A 76 18.34 10.91 -17.97
C HIS A 76 18.12 11.07 -16.45
N ARG A 77 19.18 11.28 -15.67
CA ARG A 77 19.10 11.40 -14.20
C ARG A 77 18.25 12.59 -13.75
N GLY A 78 18.32 13.71 -14.47
CA GLY A 78 17.51 14.90 -14.16
C GLY A 78 16.02 14.57 -14.16
N GLU A 79 15.52 13.94 -15.22
CA GLU A 79 14.11 13.58 -15.37
C GLU A 79 13.62 12.64 -14.26
N VAL A 80 14.45 11.65 -13.89
CA VAL A 80 14.13 10.70 -12.81
C VAL A 80 14.11 11.40 -11.45
N LEU A 81 15.03 12.34 -11.20
CA LEU A 81 15.06 13.16 -9.98
C LEU A 81 13.84 14.08 -9.88
N ASP A 82 13.46 14.72 -10.99
CA ASP A 82 12.29 15.59 -11.05
C ASP A 82 11.01 14.80 -10.74
N LEU A 83 10.87 13.61 -11.34
CA LEU A 83 9.76 12.72 -11.04
C LEU A 83 9.74 12.29 -9.56
N ALA A 84 10.91 11.92 -9.01
CA ALA A 84 11.03 11.60 -7.59
C ALA A 84 10.58 12.77 -6.70
N ASN A 85 10.99 14.00 -7.03
CA ASN A 85 10.60 15.21 -6.30
C ASN A 85 9.09 15.48 -6.36
N ILE A 86 8.47 15.36 -7.55
CA ILE A 86 7.01 15.53 -7.73
C ILE A 86 6.24 14.57 -6.83
N PHE A 87 6.66 13.31 -6.77
CA PHE A 87 6.02 12.30 -5.93
C PHE A 87 6.43 12.38 -4.45
N ARG A 88 7.27 13.35 -4.06
CA ARG A 88 7.85 13.47 -2.71
C ARG A 88 8.52 12.17 -2.28
N SER A 89 9.24 11.57 -3.22
CA SER A 89 9.99 10.33 -3.07
C SER A 89 11.44 10.64 -2.71
N LYS A 90 12.16 9.64 -2.24
CA LYS A 90 13.56 9.76 -1.83
C LYS A 90 14.44 8.85 -2.66
N VAL A 91 15.50 9.39 -3.25
CA VAL A 91 16.55 8.55 -3.86
C VAL A 91 17.38 7.94 -2.75
N VAL A 92 17.46 6.61 -2.71
CA VAL A 92 18.17 5.86 -1.66
C VAL A 92 19.47 5.25 -2.15
N ASP A 93 19.63 5.08 -3.46
CA ASP A 93 20.87 4.58 -4.07
C ASP A 93 21.03 5.11 -5.50
N VAL A 94 22.28 5.35 -5.91
CA VAL A 94 22.66 5.79 -7.25
C VAL A 94 23.93 5.05 -7.68
N SER A 95 23.88 4.40 -8.84
CA SER A 95 25.02 3.79 -9.50
C SER A 95 25.27 4.45 -10.86
N GLN A 96 26.22 3.95 -11.65
CA GLN A 96 26.55 4.50 -12.97
C GLN A 96 25.32 4.53 -13.89
N ASN A 97 24.58 3.42 -13.97
CA ASN A 97 23.48 3.25 -14.92
C ASN A 97 22.14 2.91 -14.24
N THR A 98 22.04 3.04 -12.91
CA THR A 98 20.80 2.74 -12.16
C THR A 98 20.59 3.72 -11.02
N MET A 99 19.33 3.88 -10.63
CA MET A 99 18.92 4.59 -9.43
C MET A 99 17.86 3.77 -8.69
N THR A 100 17.89 3.79 -7.36
CA THR A 100 16.85 3.21 -6.51
C THR A 100 16.12 4.32 -5.77
N ILE A 101 14.79 4.31 -5.86
CA ILE A 101 13.91 5.34 -5.32
C ILE A 101 12.95 4.70 -4.34
N GLU A 102 12.86 5.26 -3.15
CA GLU A 102 11.86 4.97 -2.14
C GLU A 102 10.69 5.93 -2.31
N VAL A 103 9.48 5.38 -2.45
CA VAL A 103 8.24 6.14 -2.50
C VAL A 103 7.25 5.56 -1.47
N THR A 104 6.56 6.46 -0.77
CA THR A 104 5.49 6.11 0.17
C THR A 104 4.20 6.80 -0.24
N GLY A 105 3.10 6.06 -0.19
CA GLY A 105 1.82 6.50 -0.75
C GLY A 105 0.66 5.61 -0.39
N ASP A 106 -0.52 5.99 -0.86
CA ASP A 106 -1.61 5.04 -1.09
C ASP A 106 -1.32 4.22 -2.36
N ASN A 107 -2.18 3.24 -2.64
CA ASN A 107 -1.96 2.32 -3.76
C ASN A 107 -1.98 3.05 -5.12
N GLU A 108 -2.82 4.08 -5.27
CA GLU A 108 -2.98 4.85 -6.50
C GLU A 108 -1.72 5.66 -6.82
N LYS A 109 -1.18 6.38 -5.84
CA LYS A 109 0.07 7.12 -5.97
C LYS A 109 1.23 6.21 -6.34
N LEU A 110 1.34 5.04 -5.69
CA LEU A 110 2.40 4.07 -5.98
C LEU A 110 2.27 3.49 -7.39
N ALA A 111 1.06 3.13 -7.81
CA ALA A 111 0.80 2.62 -9.15
C ALA A 111 1.13 3.68 -10.22
N ALA A 112 0.70 4.93 -10.03
CA ALA A 112 1.02 6.03 -10.93
C ALA A 112 2.54 6.27 -11.05
N PHE A 113 3.27 6.24 -9.93
CA PHE A 113 4.73 6.38 -9.94
C PHE A 113 5.42 5.25 -10.71
N GLN A 114 5.00 4.01 -10.46
CA GLN A 114 5.52 2.83 -11.16
C GLN A 114 5.23 2.90 -12.67
N ASP A 115 4.04 3.36 -13.05
CA ASP A 115 3.60 3.45 -14.44
C ASP A 115 4.42 4.47 -15.24
N LEU A 116 4.73 5.63 -14.66
CA LEU A 116 5.60 6.64 -15.27
C LEU A 116 7.03 6.15 -15.47
N LEU A 117 7.47 5.16 -14.70
CA LEU A 117 8.81 4.56 -14.77
C LEU A 117 8.88 3.29 -15.63
N LYS A 118 7.77 2.78 -16.17
CA LYS A 118 7.71 1.51 -16.92
C LYS A 118 8.83 1.27 -17.95
N PRO A 119 9.24 2.22 -18.81
CA PRO A 119 10.29 1.94 -19.79
C PRO A 119 11.69 1.75 -19.18
N SER A 120 11.94 2.30 -17.98
CA SER A 120 13.22 2.22 -17.28
C SER A 120 13.18 1.29 -16.07
N LEU A 121 12.01 0.76 -15.70
CA LEU A 121 11.81 -0.09 -14.53
C LEU A 121 12.61 -1.39 -14.59
N LEU A 122 13.38 -1.67 -13.56
CA LEU A 122 14.16 -2.90 -13.42
C LEU A 122 13.64 -3.82 -12.32
N GLU A 123 13.31 -3.24 -11.16
CA GLU A 123 12.93 -4.02 -9.98
C GLU A 123 11.97 -3.21 -9.10
N VAL A 124 11.02 -3.89 -8.47
CA VAL A 124 10.07 -3.32 -7.52
C VAL A 124 9.99 -4.21 -6.29
N ALA A 125 10.14 -3.62 -5.11
CA ALA A 125 9.86 -4.27 -3.83
C ALA A 125 8.82 -3.45 -3.07
N ARG A 126 7.78 -4.11 -2.54
CA ARG A 126 6.65 -3.47 -1.88
C ARG A 126 6.42 -4.10 -0.52
N THR A 127 6.08 -3.28 0.48
CA THR A 127 5.78 -3.76 1.84
C THR A 127 4.41 -4.40 1.98
N GLY A 128 3.52 -4.17 1.00
CA GLY A 128 2.08 -4.33 1.18
C GLY A 128 1.48 -3.16 1.97
N CYS A 129 0.16 -3.04 1.88
CA CYS A 129 -0.63 -2.02 2.56
C CYS A 129 -0.62 -2.22 4.09
N LEU A 130 -0.24 -1.17 4.80
CA LEU A 130 -0.45 -0.99 6.23
C LEU A 130 -1.68 -0.12 6.43
N ALA A 131 -2.53 -0.44 7.40
CA ALA A 131 -3.74 0.33 7.67
C ALA A 131 -4.12 0.35 9.16
N LEU A 132 -4.67 1.49 9.59
CA LEU A 132 -5.20 1.72 10.94
C LEU A 132 -6.47 2.58 10.86
N PHE A 133 -7.41 2.38 11.80
CA PHE A 133 -8.60 3.21 11.90
C PHE A 133 -8.27 4.68 12.15
N ARG A 134 -9.13 5.55 11.65
CA ARG A 134 -9.13 6.96 12.01
C ARG A 134 -10.10 7.21 13.14
N GLU A 135 -9.57 7.54 14.31
CA GLU A 135 -10.40 7.95 15.46
C GLU A 135 -11.15 9.26 15.19
N SER A 136 -10.64 10.11 14.30
CA SER A 136 -11.34 11.34 13.88
C SER A 136 -12.66 11.08 13.14
N ARG A 137 -12.90 9.85 12.64
CA ARG A 137 -14.04 9.48 11.78
C ARG A 137 -14.17 10.28 10.48
N VAL A 138 -13.16 11.06 10.14
CA VAL A 138 -13.10 11.83 8.90
C VAL A 138 -12.44 10.96 7.83
N ASP A 139 -13.21 10.62 6.81
CA ASP A 139 -12.68 9.95 5.62
C ASP A 139 -12.17 11.00 4.63
N THR A 140 -10.85 11.05 4.42
CA THR A 140 -10.25 12.01 3.48
C THR A 140 -10.73 11.76 2.05
N LYS A 141 -11.00 10.51 1.66
CA LYS A 141 -11.51 10.20 0.32
C LYS A 141 -12.92 10.77 0.10
N LEU A 142 -13.71 10.87 1.17
CA LEU A 142 -15.04 11.50 1.14
C LEU A 142 -14.95 13.04 1.12
N LEU A 143 -13.96 13.62 1.81
CA LEU A 143 -13.74 15.07 1.78
C LEU A 143 -13.30 15.57 0.40
N GLU A 144 -12.47 14.80 -0.32
CA GLU A 144 -12.06 15.12 -1.70
C GLU A 144 -13.26 15.16 -2.66
N VAL A 145 -14.24 14.27 -2.48
CA VAL A 145 -15.47 14.25 -3.29
C VAL A 145 -16.37 15.45 -2.98
N VAL A 146 -16.54 15.82 -1.71
CA VAL A 146 -17.39 16.97 -1.32
C VAL A 146 -16.83 18.28 -1.86
N GLN A 147 -15.51 18.46 -1.86
CA GLN A 147 -14.88 19.66 -2.43
C GLN A 147 -15.09 19.78 -3.95
N SER A 148 -15.21 18.67 -4.68
CA SER A 148 -15.46 18.71 -6.13
C SER A 148 -16.89 19.11 -6.52
N TYR A 149 -17.83 19.10 -5.57
CA TYR A 149 -19.22 19.53 -5.79
C TYR A 149 -19.46 21.01 -5.49
N ASP A 150 -18.64 21.62 -4.64
CA ASP A 150 -18.75 23.06 -4.31
C ASP A 150 -18.07 23.97 -5.37
N ASP A 151 -17.41 23.39 -6.37
CA ASP A 151 -16.73 24.07 -7.49
C ASP A 151 -17.55 24.08 -8.82
N ILE A 152 -18.85 23.75 -8.78
CA ILE A 152 -19.80 23.84 -9.93
C ILE A 152 -20.97 24.78 -9.59
#